data_AF-A0A1G1GDM6-F1
#
_entry.id   AF-A0A1G1GDM6-F1
#
_cell.length_a   1.000
_cell.length_b   1.000
_cell.length_c   1.000
_cell.angle_alpha   90.00
_cell.angle_beta   90.00
_cell.angle_gamma   90.00
#
_symmetry.space_group_name_H-M   'P 1'
#
loop_
_entity.id
_entity.type
_entity.pdbx_description
1 polymer ?
#
loop_
_entity_poly.entity_id
_entity_poly.type
_entity_poly.pdbx_seq_one_letter_code
_entity_poly.pdbx_strand_id
1 'polypeptide(L)'
;MCTYLSSDPIITTDDTYLGRRYVFNLAANTDNTATHSVAIPSGLAAGTYYIGSIADCDNTVLETEKGNNSGAGNQILVTNP
;
A
#
# COMPACT_ATOMS: atom_id res chain seq x y z
N MET A 1 -6.00 -2.31 -5.62
CA MET A 1 -4.85 -2.26 -4.71
C MET A 1 -4.48 -0.79 -4.49
N CYS A 2 -4.59 -0.31 -3.25
CA CYS A 2 -4.18 1.04 -2.87
C CYS A 2 -2.80 0.99 -2.24
N THR A 3 -1.95 1.97 -2.54
CA THR A 3 -0.59 2.09 -2.02
C THR A 3 -0.52 3.27 -1.04
N TYR A 4 0.16 3.04 0.08
CA TYR A 4 0.24 3.97 1.19
C TYR A 4 1.69 4.15 1.66
N LEU A 5 1.96 5.32 2.23
CA LEU A 5 3.13 5.63 3.03
C LEU A 5 2.73 5.64 4.51
N SER A 6 3.33 4.77 5.31
CA SER A 6 3.06 4.66 6.75
C SER A 6 4.30 5.02 7.58
N SER A 7 4.07 5.57 8.78
CA SER A 7 5.12 5.79 9.78
C SER A 7 5.46 4.54 10.61
N ASP A 8 4.69 3.46 10.45
CA ASP A 8 4.86 2.21 11.19
C ASP A 8 4.60 0.99 10.28
N PRO A 9 4.86 -0.25 10.73
CA PRO A 9 4.75 -1.42 9.87
C PRO A 9 3.31 -1.90 9.61
N ILE A 10 2.29 -1.29 10.23
CA ILE A 10 0.89 -1.67 10.10
C ILE A 10 0.22 -0.76 9.08
N ILE A 11 -0.08 -1.32 7.90
CA ILE A 11 -0.66 -0.55 6.80
C ILE A 11 -2.18 -0.48 6.95
N THR A 12 -2.71 0.72 7.07
CA THR A 12 -4.13 1.02 7.22
C THR A 12 -4.59 2.10 6.24
N THR A 13 -5.89 2.32 6.15
CA THR A 13 -6.45 3.41 5.33
C THR A 13 -6.23 4.80 5.92
N ASP A 14 -5.75 4.89 7.17
CA ASP A 14 -5.39 6.16 7.83
C ASP A 14 -3.99 6.64 7.45
N ASP A 15 -3.18 5.78 6.82
CA ASP A 15 -1.88 6.12 6.27
C ASP A 15 -1.98 7.08 5.08
N THR A 16 -0.85 7.66 4.68
CA THR A 16 -0.82 8.62 3.58
C THR A 16 -1.01 7.89 2.24
N TYR A 17 -2.18 8.08 1.61
CA TYR A 17 -2.48 7.51 0.31
C TYR A 17 -1.57 8.07 -0.79
N LEU A 18 -0.88 7.18 -1.51
CA LEU A 18 0.04 7.54 -2.59
C LEU A 18 -0.53 7.30 -3.98
N GLY A 19 -1.52 6.41 -4.09
CA GLY A 19 -2.07 6.01 -5.37
C GLY A 19 -2.76 4.67 -5.33
N ARG A 20 -3.34 4.27 -6.46
CA ARG A 20 -3.93 2.96 -6.62
C ARG A 20 -3.64 2.37 -7.98
N ARG A 21 -3.60 1.05 -8.01
CA ARG A 21 -3.65 0.23 -9.20
C ARG A 21 -4.91 -0.62 -9.19
N TYR A 22 -5.65 -0.58 -10.28
CA TYR A 22 -6.80 -1.46 -10.49
C TYR A 22 -6.33 -2.84 -10.94
N VAL A 23 -6.86 -3.87 -10.29
CA VAL A 23 -6.71 -5.27 -10.69
C VAL A 23 -8.13 -5.79 -10.82
N PHE A 24 -8.57 -6.03 -12.05
CA PHE A 24 -9.90 -6.55 -12.33
C PHE A 24 -9.84 -8.07 -12.44
N ASN A 25 -10.75 -8.75 -11.76
CA ASN A 25 -10.96 -10.20 -11.87
C ASN A 25 -9.68 -11.02 -11.74
N LEU A 26 -9.29 -11.33 -10.50
CA LEU A 26 -8.21 -12.27 -10.21
C LEU A 26 -8.81 -13.65 -9.97
N ALA A 27 -8.40 -14.64 -10.76
CA ALA A 27 -8.88 -16.01 -10.58
C ALA A 27 -8.29 -16.63 -9.30
N ALA A 28 -9.02 -17.58 -8.70
CA ALA A 28 -8.52 -18.31 -7.53
C ALA A 28 -7.19 -19.00 -7.84
N ASN A 29 -6.25 -18.96 -6.90
CA ASN A 29 -4.89 -19.51 -7.04
C ASN A 29 -4.05 -18.86 -8.17
N THR A 30 -4.29 -17.59 -8.48
CA THR A 30 -3.47 -16.83 -9.44
C THR A 30 -2.97 -15.52 -8.82
N ASP A 31 -1.86 -15.02 -9.36
CA ASP A 31 -1.22 -13.78 -8.93
C ASP A 31 -1.28 -12.70 -10.02
N ASN A 32 -1.24 -11.43 -9.62
CA ASN A 32 -1.08 -10.29 -10.54
C ASN A 32 0.10 -9.40 -10.13
N THR A 33 1.21 -9.54 -10.84
CA THR A 33 2.43 -8.77 -10.57
C THR A 33 2.62 -7.67 -11.60
N ALA A 34 2.81 -6.43 -11.16
CA ALA A 34 3.35 -5.36 -12.00
C ALA A 34 3.95 -4.22 -11.15
N THR A 35 4.63 -3.31 -11.84
CA THR A 35 5.20 -2.10 -11.26
C THR A 35 4.16 -0.98 -11.18
N HIS A 36 4.07 -0.32 -10.02
CA HIS A 36 3.26 0.87 -9.82
C HIS A 36 4.17 1.99 -9.27
N SER A 37 4.34 3.06 -10.05
CA SER A 37 5.09 4.23 -9.62
C SER A 37 4.19 5.19 -8.85
N VAL A 38 4.68 5.65 -7.71
CA VAL A 38 4.01 6.63 -6.85
C VAL A 38 4.96 7.77 -6.52
N ALA A 39 4.41 8.96 -6.24
CA ALA A 39 5.18 10.10 -5.79
C ALA A 39 5.22 10.12 -4.25
N ILE A 40 6.40 10.35 -3.68
CA ILE A 40 6.53 10.58 -2.25
C ILE A 40 6.17 12.05 -1.96
N PRO A 41 5.25 12.33 -1.01
CA PRO A 41 4.92 13.70 -0.62
C PRO A 41 6.15 14.47 -0.15
N SER A 42 6.24 15.74 -0.55
CA SER A 42 7.24 16.67 -0.02
C SER A 42 6.88 17.11 1.40
N GLY A 43 7.87 17.49 2.20
CA GLY A 43 7.63 18.05 3.55
C GLY A 43 7.44 17.01 4.65
N LEU A 44 7.73 15.74 4.37
CA LEU A 44 7.82 14.71 5.39
C LEU A 44 8.95 15.02 6.37
N ALA A 45 8.69 14.81 7.66
CA ALA A 45 9.75 14.85 8.66
C ALA A 45 10.76 13.74 8.38
N ALA A 46 12.04 13.99 8.69
CA ALA A 46 13.06 12.96 8.63
C ALA A 46 12.67 11.76 9.51
N GLY A 47 12.84 10.55 8.98
CA GLY A 47 12.41 9.32 9.63
C GLY A 47 12.33 8.14 8.68
N THR A 48 12.14 6.95 9.25
CA THR A 48 11.87 5.74 8.49
C THR A 48 10.38 5.60 8.27
N TYR A 49 9.99 5.36 7.01
CA TYR A 49 8.61 5.10 6.62
C TYR A 49 8.52 3.76 5.89
N TYR A 50 7.31 3.24 5.77
CA TYR A 50 6.99 2.00 5.08
C TYR A 50 6.16 2.31 3.85
N ILE A 51 6.51 1.71 2.71
CA ILE A 51 5.65 1.67 1.54
C ILE A 51 4.85 0.38 1.60
N GLY A 52 3.54 0.52 1.75
CA GLY A 52 2.61 -0.58 1.92
C GLY A 52 1.49 -0.57 0.91
N SER A 53 0.70 -1.62 0.88
CA SER A 53 -0.52 -1.66 0.06
C SER A 53 -1.62 -2.50 0.68
N ILE A 54 -2.86 -2.15 0.31
CA ILE A 54 -4.08 -2.86 0.72
C ILE A 54 -4.80 -3.34 -0.54
N ALA A 55 -5.00 -4.67 -0.65
CA ALA A 55 -5.87 -5.27 -1.66
C ALA A 55 -7.34 -4.92 -1.35
N ASP A 56 -8.13 -4.62 -2.40
CA ASP A 56 -9.53 -4.17 -2.25
C ASP A 56 -9.75 -3.14 -1.11
N CYS A 57 -8.94 -2.07 -1.12
CA CYS A 57 -9.01 -0.98 -0.14
C CYS A 57 -10.39 -0.29 -0.04
N ASP A 58 -11.20 -0.34 -1.09
CA ASP A 58 -12.57 0.18 -1.10
C ASP A 58 -13.58 -0.81 -0.47
N ASN A 59 -13.11 -2.02 -0.10
CA ASN A 59 -13.87 -3.11 0.50
C ASN A 59 -15.10 -3.52 -0.33
N THR A 60 -14.91 -3.67 -1.65
CA THR A 60 -15.98 -3.88 -2.63
C THR A 60 -16.10 -5.33 -3.10
N VAL A 61 -15.05 -6.12 -2.96
CA VAL A 61 -15.00 -7.54 -3.35
C VAL A 61 -15.23 -8.39 -2.12
N LEU A 62 -16.17 -9.34 -2.17
CA LEU A 62 -16.32 -10.29 -1.07
C LEU A 62 -15.15 -11.29 -1.11
N GLU A 63 -14.33 -11.27 -0.07
CA GLU A 63 -13.20 -12.18 0.14
C GLU A 63 -13.45 -13.01 1.40
N THR A 64 -12.98 -14.26 1.44
CA THR A 64 -13.20 -15.16 2.58
C THR A 64 -12.44 -14.73 3.84
N GLU A 65 -11.31 -14.06 3.65
CA GLU A 65 -10.49 -13.47 4.71
C GLU A 65 -10.09 -12.07 4.23
N LYS A 66 -10.30 -11.07 5.08
CA LYS A 66 -10.00 -9.65 4.79
C LYS A 66 -8.81 -9.15 5.59
N GLY A 67 -8.50 -9.80 6.71
CA GLY A 67 -7.40 -9.43 7.60
C GLY A 67 -6.01 -9.63 6.99
N ASN A 68 -5.91 -10.29 5.84
CA ASN A 68 -4.66 -10.51 5.12
C ASN A 68 -4.49 -9.60 3.89
N ASN A 69 -5.37 -8.61 3.68
CA ASN A 69 -5.30 -7.73 2.51
C ASN A 69 -4.22 -6.66 2.61
N SER A 70 -3.76 -6.33 3.82
CA SER A 70 -2.73 -5.33 4.08
C SER A 70 -1.34 -5.95 4.15
N GLY A 71 -0.37 -5.38 3.43
CA GLY A 71 1.03 -5.79 3.50
C GLY A 71 1.98 -4.60 3.44
N ALA A 72 2.95 -4.56 4.36
CA ALA A 72 4.09 -3.65 4.31
C ALA A 72 5.16 -4.20 3.36
N GLY A 73 5.68 -3.34 2.50
CA GLY A 73 6.79 -3.64 1.59
C GLY A 73 8.10 -3.03 2.11
N ASN A 74 8.81 -2.34 1.22
CA ASN A 74 10.11 -1.75 1.54
C ASN A 74 9.99 -0.55 2.49
N GLN A 75 10.99 -0.39 3.34
CA GLN A 75 11.21 0.85 4.08
C GLN A 75 11.91 1.88 3.20
N ILE A 76 11.61 3.15 3.46
CA ILE A 76 12.37 4.29 2.93
C ILE A 76 12.86 5.13 4.10
N LEU A 77 14.07 5.68 3.98
CA LEU A 77 14.60 6.66 4.91
C LEU A 77 14.44 8.04 4.28
N VAL A 78 13.65 8.90 4.93
CA VAL A 78 13.59 10.32 4.62
C VAL A 78 14.64 11.03 5.47
N THR A 79 15.57 11.71 4.82
CA THR A 79 16.56 12.57 5.48
C THR A 79 16.23 14.02 5.18
N ASN A 80 16.32 14.89 6.19
CA ASN A 80 16.38 16.32 5.92
C ASN A 80 17.73 16.63 5.23
N PRO A 81 17.75 17.49 4.20
CA PRO A 81 19.00 17.94 3.60
C PRO A 81 19.91 18.66 4.60
#